data_AF-A0A356WW32-F1
#
_entry.id   AF-A0A356WW32-F1
#
_cell.length_a   1.000
_cell.length_b   1.000
_cell.length_c   1.000
_cell.angle_alpha   90.00
_cell.angle_beta   90.00
_cell.angle_gamma   90.00
#
_symmetry.space_group_name_H-M   'P 1'
#
loop_
_entity.id
_entity.type
_entity.pdbx_description
1 polymer ?
#
loop_
_entity_poly.entity_id
_entity_poly.type
_entity_poly.pdbx_seq_one_letter_code
_entity_poly.pdbx_strand_id
1 'polypeptide(L)' 'MYNENNPNETQRKGRIEVICGSMFSGKTEELLRRLRRAKIARQKVEIFKP' A
#
# COMPACT_ATOMS: atom_id res chain seq x y z
N MET A 1 -1.78 -13.01 -17.84
CA MET A 1 -2.99 -13.21 -17.01
C MET A 1 -2.54 -13.68 -15.65
N TYR A 2 -2.85 -12.92 -14.60
CA TYR A 2 -2.57 -13.32 -13.22
C TYR A 2 -3.45 -14.54 -12.90
N ASN A 3 -2.83 -15.61 -12.40
CA ASN A 3 -3.48 -16.89 -12.15
C ASN A 3 -4.24 -16.84 -10.81
N GLU A 4 -5.57 -16.89 -10.83
CA GLU A 4 -6.44 -16.61 -9.67
C GLU A 4 -6.67 -17.82 -8.73
N ASN A 5 -5.95 -18.94 -8.88
CA ASN A 5 -6.32 -20.19 -8.19
C ASN A 5 -5.19 -20.84 -7.36
N ASN A 6 -4.42 -20.07 -6.59
CA ASN A 6 -3.52 -20.67 -5.58
C ASN A 6 -4.00 -20.39 -4.14
N PRO A 7 -4.70 -21.33 -3.49
CA PRO A 7 -5.16 -21.18 -2.10
C PRO A 7 -4.02 -21.06 -1.07
N ASN A 8 -2.75 -21.26 -1.48
CA ASN A 8 -1.57 -21.04 -0.63
C ASN A 8 -1.08 -19.58 -0.63
N GLU A 9 -1.63 -18.68 -1.45
CA GLU A 9 -1.17 -17.29 -1.49
C GLU A 9 -1.60 -16.47 -0.27
N THR A 10 -2.66 -16.89 0.43
CA THR A 10 -3.14 -16.29 1.68
C THR A 10 -2.16 -16.42 2.86
N GLN A 11 -1.13 -17.25 2.75
CA GLN A 11 -0.07 -17.37 3.76
C GLN A 11 1.18 -16.51 3.48
N ARG A 12 1.26 -15.83 2.33
CA ARG A 12 2.37 -14.90 2.07
C ARG A 12 2.13 -13.60 2.85
N LYS A 13 2.76 -13.49 4.02
CA LYS A 13 2.81 -12.24 4.79
C LYS A 13 3.54 -11.17 3.97
N GLY A 14 2.81 -10.15 3.53
CA GLY A 14 3.35 -8.99 2.81
C GLY A 14 2.57 -8.70 1.52
N ARG A 15 2.26 -7.42 1.27
CA ARG A 15 1.59 -6.95 0.05
C ARG A 15 2.32 -5.72 -0.47
N ILE A 16 2.36 -5.56 -1.79
CA ILE A 16 2.83 -4.34 -2.45
C ILE A 16 1.59 -3.64 -3.00
N GLU A 17 1.40 -2.38 -2.60
CA GLU A 17 0.30 -1.55 -3.06
C GLU A 17 0.88 -0.39 -3.88
N VAL A 18 0.32 -0.16 -5.07
CA VAL A 18 0.74 0.94 -5.95
C VAL A 18 -0.38 1.97 -6.04
N ILE A 19 -0.05 3.25 -5.84
CA ILE A 19 -0.95 4.38 -6.07
C ILE A 19 -0.45 5.13 -7.32
N CYS A 20 -1.13 4.95 -8.45
CA CYS A 20 -0.78 5.53 -9.74
C CYS A 20 -1.78 6.61 -10.19
N GLY A 21 -1.37 7.45 -11.15
CA GLY A 21 -2.18 8.55 -11.67
C GLY A 21 -1.34 9.74 -12.18
N SER A 22 -1.95 10.65 -12.93
CA SER A 22 -1.32 11.87 -13.44
C SER A 22 -0.87 12.81 -12.31
N MET A 23 0.01 13.78 -12.60
CA MET A 23 0.31 14.84 -11.62
C MET A 23 -1.00 15.53 -11.18
N PHE A 24 -1.07 15.95 -9.90
CA PHE A 24 -2.26 16.55 -9.26
C PHE A 24 -3.45 15.60 -9.04
N SER A 25 -3.34 14.31 -9.35
CA SER A 25 -4.40 13.31 -9.09
C SER A 25 -4.51 12.83 -7.62
N GLY A 26 -3.96 13.57 -6.65
CA GLY A 26 -4.07 13.22 -5.22
C GLY A 26 -3.25 12.03 -4.72
N LYS A 27 -2.28 11.49 -5.49
CA LYS A 27 -1.49 10.30 -5.07
C LYS A 27 -0.80 10.49 -3.72
N THR A 28 -0.19 11.65 -3.49
CA THR A 28 0.50 11.99 -2.23
C THR A 28 -0.49 12.08 -1.07
N GLU A 29 -1.68 12.62 -1.32
CA GLU A 29 -2.74 12.74 -0.31
C GLU A 29 -3.22 11.35 0.13
N GLU A 30 -3.46 10.45 -0.83
CA GLU A 30 -3.83 9.06 -0.54
C GLU A 30 -2.73 8.32 0.22
N LEU A 31 -1.45 8.49 -0.16
CA LEU A 31 -0.31 7.91 0.56
C LEU A 31 -0.27 8.40 2.02
N LEU A 32 -0.40 9.71 2.24
CA LEU A 32 -0.41 10.30 3.58
C LEU A 32 -1.63 9.84 4.40
N ARG A 33 -2.80 9.65 3.76
CA ARG A 33 -4.00 9.11 4.41
C ARG A 33 -3.79 7.68 4.90
N ARG A 34 -3.15 6.81 4.10
CA ARG A 34 -2.79 5.44 4.52
C ARG A 34 -1.79 5.47 5.67
N LEU A 35 -0.77 6.33 5.59
CA LEU A 35 0.22 6.49 6.66
C LEU A 35 -0.42 6.93 7.98
N ARG A 36 -1.35 7.90 7.95
CA ARG A 36 -2.09 8.34 9.15
C ARG A 36 -2.89 7.19 9.77
N ARG A 37 -3.60 6.39 8.96
CA ARG A 37 -4.35 5.22 9.45
C ARG A 37 -3.45 4.18 10.10
N ALA A 38 -2.29 3.89 9.49
CA ALA A 38 -1.31 2.96 10.05
C ALA A 38 -0.74 3.45 11.39
N LYS A 39 -0.44 4.76 11.52
CA LYS A 39 0.00 5.36 12.78
C LYS A 39 -1.08 5.29 13.87
N ILE A 40 -2.35 5.55 13.55
CA ILE A 40 -3.47 5.41 14.49
C ILE A 40 -3.58 3.96 14.97
N ALA A 41 -3.39 2.99 14.07
CA ALA A 41 -3.35 1.57 14.39
C ALA A 41 -2.03 1.12 15.09
N ARG A 42 -1.15 2.06 15.45
CA ARG A 42 0.16 1.83 16.08
C ARG A 42 1.06 0.87 15.30
N GLN A 43 0.89 0.82 13.97
CA GLN A 43 1.76 0.05 13.11
C GLN A 43 3.12 0.75 12.96
N LYS A 44 4.20 -0.04 12.92
CA LYS A 44 5.53 0.46 12.56
C LYS A 44 5.53 0.77 11.05
N VAL A 45 5.82 2.02 10.70
CA VAL A 45 5.78 2.51 9.31
C VAL A 45 7.00 3.38 9.04
N GLU A 46 7.55 3.23 7.85
CA GLU A 46 8.68 4.03 7.36
C GLU A 46 8.28 4.65 6.01
N ILE A 47 8.75 5.87 5.76
CA ILE A 47 8.52 6.58 4.50
C ILE A 47 9.87 6.93 3.88
N PHE A 48 9.99 6.62 2.59
CA PHE A 48 11.19 6.91 1.82
C PHE A 48 10.80 7.87 0.69
N LYS A 49 11.62 8.89 0.50
CA LYS A 49 11.61 9.76 -0.68
C LYS A 49 12.95 9.54 -1.39
N PRO A 50 13.00 9.49 -2.73
CA PRO A 50 14.27 9.51 -3.44
C PRO A 50 15.11 10.74 -3.08
#